data_AF-A0A8T4QY74-F1
#
_entry.id   AF-A0A8T4QY74-F1
#
_cell.length_a   1.000
_cell.length_b   1.000
_cell.length_c   1.000
_cell.angle_alpha   90.00
_cell.angle_beta   90.00
_cell.angle_gamma   90.00
#
_symmetry.space_group_name_H-M   'P 1'
#
loop_
_entity.id
_entity.type
_entity.pdbx_description
1 polymer ?
#
loop_
_entity_poly.entity_id
_entity_poly.type
_entity_poly.pdbx_seq_one_letter_code
_entity_poly.pdbx_strand_id
1 'polypeptide(L)'
;MYHSHSGYSSSPAQYGGLERTIYQHPPSQYSFASSPAYSQTAYSSFTSFLSYEKRKTSEIADFIQHHINKEYTFIPSDFLLPQRTNQPFIGQAAEIRLLVEETFQKVMDFQLPEDFTITVLSEKEFRKLAPVGVVGLSINRKEINAVSDIFILNDELDKVLLTVGHELGHILTKPLKDKRDEEAKAFAFSFAWMKAIKEHNIGELSSSLILDQPARNGLHDLAHNFVFNLLQKGKKALEIYLELIRGGLTLVPN
;
A
#
# COMPACT_ATOMS: atom_id res chain seq x y z
N MET A 1 43.39 -2.73 -72.89
CA MET A 1 43.39 -1.30 -72.55
C MET A 1 43.72 -1.17 -71.08
N TYR A 2 44.96 -0.77 -70.81
CA TYR A 2 45.50 -0.46 -69.48
C TYR A 2 45.64 1.05 -69.40
N HIS A 3 45.18 1.67 -68.32
CA HIS A 3 45.75 2.94 -67.85
C HIS A 3 45.90 2.92 -66.34
N SER A 4 47.15 2.77 -65.94
CA SER A 4 47.75 3.23 -64.69
C SER A 4 47.65 4.75 -64.57
N HIS A 5 47.58 5.28 -63.36
CA HIS A 5 48.33 6.47 -62.91
C HIS A 5 48.42 6.44 -61.38
N SER A 6 49.67 6.49 -60.90
CA SER A 6 50.08 6.56 -59.50
C SER A 6 50.63 7.97 -59.23
N GLY A 7 50.39 8.52 -58.05
CA GLY A 7 51.00 9.77 -57.59
C GLY A 7 51.18 9.77 -56.07
N TYR A 8 52.42 9.93 -55.63
CA TYR A 8 52.98 9.88 -54.27
C TYR A 8 52.63 11.08 -53.38
N SER A 9 52.57 10.92 -52.04
CA SER A 9 53.52 11.47 -51.02
C SER A 9 52.64 12.11 -49.92
N SER A 10 52.82 12.03 -48.59
CA SER A 10 53.97 11.92 -47.67
C SER A 10 53.46 11.66 -46.24
N SER A 11 54.20 10.92 -45.42
CA SER A 11 54.06 10.81 -43.94
C SER A 11 54.67 12.05 -43.23
N PRO A 12 54.49 12.33 -41.89
CA PRO A 12 54.91 11.43 -40.80
C PRO A 12 54.06 11.40 -39.50
N ALA A 13 54.35 10.34 -38.74
CA ALA A 13 54.12 9.99 -37.33
C ALA A 13 53.58 11.03 -36.32
N GLN A 14 52.73 10.55 -35.39
CA GLN A 14 52.90 10.80 -33.96
C GLN A 14 52.19 9.77 -33.05
N TYR A 15 52.81 9.59 -31.88
CA TYR A 15 52.62 8.61 -30.80
C TYR A 15 51.33 8.76 -29.97
N GLY A 16 50.98 7.69 -29.24
CA GLY A 16 50.10 7.66 -28.06
C GLY A 16 48.89 6.74 -28.29
N GLY A 17 48.77 5.53 -27.73
CA GLY A 17 49.09 5.14 -26.36
C GLY A 17 48.08 5.77 -25.41
N LEU A 18 47.04 5.01 -25.03
CA LEU A 18 46.15 5.12 -23.85
C LEU A 18 44.94 4.20 -24.13
N GLU A 19 45.02 2.94 -23.72
CA GLU A 19 44.51 2.43 -22.44
C GLU A 19 42.98 2.44 -22.32
N ARG A 20 42.47 1.22 -22.08
CA ARG A 20 41.09 0.91 -21.71
C ARG A 20 40.66 1.74 -20.51
N THR A 21 39.46 2.30 -20.57
CA THR A 21 38.71 2.62 -19.34
C THR A 21 37.37 1.90 -19.40
N ILE A 22 37.29 0.83 -18.61
CA ILE A 22 36.05 0.15 -18.25
C ILE A 22 35.37 1.07 -17.24
N TYR A 23 34.23 1.65 -17.59
CA TYR A 23 33.38 2.34 -16.63
C TYR A 23 32.71 1.29 -15.72
N GLN A 24 33.37 0.94 -14.63
CA GLN A 24 32.74 0.33 -13.46
C GLN A 24 32.06 1.45 -12.67
N HIS A 25 30.72 1.46 -12.68
CA HIS A 25 29.95 2.25 -11.73
C HIS A 25 30.19 1.69 -10.32
N PRO A 26 30.51 2.53 -9.32
CA PRO A 26 30.58 2.07 -7.94
C PRO A 26 29.15 1.80 -7.41
N PRO A 27 28.97 0.79 -6.53
CA PRO A 27 27.72 0.60 -5.83
C PRO A 27 27.47 1.78 -4.89
N SER A 28 26.31 2.40 -5.02
CA SER A 28 25.79 3.43 -4.12
C SER A 28 25.65 2.84 -2.71
N GLN A 29 26.62 3.19 -1.85
CA GLN A 29 26.58 2.91 -0.42
C GLN A 29 25.60 3.86 0.24
N TYR A 30 24.48 3.32 0.72
CA TYR A 30 23.56 4.02 1.61
C TYR A 30 24.31 4.43 2.88
N SER A 31 24.59 5.73 3.01
CA SER A 31 25.06 6.33 4.25
C SER A 31 23.85 6.90 4.98
N PHE A 32 23.37 6.20 6.00
CA PHE A 32 22.39 6.74 6.93
C PHE A 32 23.06 7.86 7.73
N ALA A 33 22.75 9.11 7.37
CA ALA A 33 23.10 10.26 8.18
C ALA A 33 22.35 10.16 9.53
N SER A 34 23.13 10.22 10.61
CA SER A 34 22.67 10.24 11.99
C SER A 34 21.78 11.46 12.25
N SER A 35 20.48 11.22 12.36
CA SER A 35 19.50 12.21 12.84
C SER A 35 19.51 12.29 14.38
N PRO A 36 19.15 13.45 14.96
CA PRO A 36 19.34 13.75 16.38
C PRO A 36 18.40 12.92 17.27
N ALA A 37 18.83 12.71 18.51
CA ALA A 37 18.18 11.90 19.53
C ALA A 37 16.69 12.24 19.69
N TYR A 38 15.83 11.43 19.07
CA TYR A 38 14.40 11.40 19.36
C TYR A 38 14.17 10.63 20.66
N SER A 39 13.38 11.25 21.53
CA SER A 39 12.96 10.78 22.85
C SER A 39 12.63 9.27 22.91
N GLN A 40 13.27 8.56 23.84
CA GLN A 40 13.07 7.12 24.10
C GLN A 40 11.67 6.76 24.64
N THR A 41 10.74 7.70 24.78
CA THR A 41 9.41 7.43 25.36
C THR A 41 8.40 6.85 24.36
N ALA A 42 8.69 6.84 23.05
CA ALA A 42 7.80 6.31 21.99
C ALA A 42 7.96 4.80 21.70
N TYR A 43 8.80 4.09 22.46
CA TYR A 43 9.06 2.66 22.26
C TYR A 43 7.97 1.74 22.85
N SER A 44 7.09 2.24 23.72
CA SER A 44 6.23 1.37 24.54
C SER A 44 4.96 0.86 23.84
N SER A 45 4.48 1.53 22.80
CA SER A 45 3.22 1.16 22.12
C SER A 45 3.42 0.05 21.09
N PHE A 46 4.63 -0.05 20.52
CA PHE A 46 4.99 -1.09 19.55
C PHE A 46 5.52 -2.38 20.21
N THR A 47 5.96 -2.31 21.47
CA THR A 47 6.37 -3.49 22.26
C THR A 47 5.21 -4.40 22.70
N SER A 48 3.95 -4.07 22.38
CA SER A 48 2.86 -5.05 22.53
C SER A 48 3.03 -6.27 21.61
N PHE A 49 4.00 -6.22 20.67
CA PHE A 49 4.44 -7.28 19.75
C PHE A 49 4.69 -8.65 20.40
N LEU A 50 5.14 -8.70 21.67
CA LEU A 50 5.38 -9.96 22.39
C LEU A 50 4.19 -10.44 23.23
N SER A 51 3.14 -9.64 23.39
CA SER A 51 1.93 -10.03 24.15
C SER A 51 0.89 -10.75 23.30
N TYR A 52 1.01 -10.69 21.96
CA TYR A 52 0.06 -11.31 21.03
C TYR A 52 0.28 -12.82 20.85
N GLU A 53 1.46 -13.37 21.17
CA GLU A 53 1.72 -14.82 21.15
C GLU A 53 0.80 -15.63 22.11
N LYS A 54 -0.03 -14.97 22.91
CA LYS A 54 -0.91 -15.63 23.89
C LYS A 54 -2.40 -15.29 23.81
N ARG A 55 -2.86 -14.52 22.82
CA ARG A 55 -4.31 -14.46 22.55
C ARG A 55 -4.67 -15.63 21.66
N LYS A 56 -5.51 -16.53 22.17
CA LYS A 56 -5.89 -17.78 21.50
C LYS A 56 -6.38 -17.48 20.08
N THR A 57 -5.56 -17.86 19.11
CA THR A 57 -5.88 -17.87 17.68
C THR A 57 -7.22 -18.53 17.36
N SER A 58 -7.74 -19.40 18.24
CA SER A 58 -9.06 -20.01 18.10
C SER A 58 -10.22 -19.01 18.22
N GLU A 59 -10.20 -18.08 19.17
CA GLU A 59 -11.33 -17.13 19.35
C GLU A 59 -11.42 -16.13 18.20
N ILE A 60 -10.26 -15.75 17.65
CA ILE A 60 -10.17 -14.88 16.47
C ILE A 60 -10.59 -15.65 15.20
N ALA A 61 -10.10 -16.89 15.02
CA ALA A 61 -10.48 -17.72 13.87
C ALA A 61 -12.00 -18.02 13.84
N ASP A 62 -12.60 -18.35 14.99
CA ASP A 62 -14.04 -18.63 15.08
C ASP A 62 -14.89 -17.38 14.78
N PHE A 63 -14.46 -16.20 15.25
CA PHE A 63 -15.11 -14.93 14.92
C PHE A 63 -15.05 -14.65 13.41
N ILE A 64 -13.88 -14.81 12.81
CA ILE A 64 -13.64 -14.46 11.41
C ILE A 64 -14.37 -15.42 10.45
N GLN A 65 -14.37 -16.73 10.73
CA GLN A 65 -14.94 -17.74 9.85
C GLN A 65 -16.46 -17.58 9.65
N HIS A 66 -17.16 -16.91 10.58
CA HIS A 66 -18.59 -16.63 10.48
C HIS A 66 -18.92 -15.25 9.87
N HIS A 67 -17.92 -14.39 9.63
CA HIS A 67 -18.14 -13.00 9.22
C HIS A 67 -17.52 -12.61 7.87
N ILE A 68 -16.61 -13.41 7.29
CA ILE A 68 -16.08 -13.16 5.94
C ILE A 68 -17.05 -13.66 4.87
N ASN A 69 -17.71 -12.73 4.19
CA ASN A 69 -18.43 -13.03 2.95
C ASN A 69 -17.46 -12.98 1.76
N LYS A 70 -17.37 -14.07 0.98
CA LYS A 70 -16.49 -14.17 -0.21
C LYS A 70 -16.74 -13.10 -1.29
N GLU A 71 -17.93 -12.50 -1.28
CA GLU A 71 -18.37 -11.51 -2.28
C GLU A 71 -17.68 -10.14 -2.15
N TYR A 72 -16.86 -9.90 -1.11
CA TYR A 72 -16.30 -8.59 -0.74
C TYR A 72 -14.76 -8.59 -0.59
N THR A 73 -14.03 -9.25 -1.49
CA THR A 73 -12.55 -9.24 -1.51
C THR A 73 -11.91 -8.02 -2.21
N PHE A 74 -11.12 -7.18 -1.50
CA PHE A 74 -10.25 -6.16 -2.11
C PHE A 74 -9.08 -6.79 -2.89
N ILE A 75 -8.82 -6.33 -4.12
CA ILE A 75 -7.77 -6.85 -4.99
C ILE A 75 -6.77 -5.72 -5.30
N PRO A 76 -5.59 -5.68 -4.63
CA PRO A 76 -4.63 -4.58 -4.82
C PRO A 76 -4.09 -4.51 -6.25
N SER A 77 -3.96 -5.65 -6.92
CA SER A 77 -3.45 -5.73 -8.30
C SER A 77 -4.28 -4.96 -9.32
N ASP A 78 -5.57 -4.72 -9.06
CA ASP A 78 -6.45 -3.94 -9.95
C ASP A 78 -6.03 -2.45 -10.01
N PHE A 79 -5.23 -2.00 -9.03
CA PHE A 79 -4.73 -0.62 -8.93
C PHE A 79 -3.25 -0.49 -9.34
N LEU A 80 -2.65 -1.54 -9.91
CA LEU A 80 -1.23 -1.59 -10.26
C LEU A 80 -1.02 -1.60 -11.78
N LEU A 81 0.04 -0.91 -12.23
CA LEU A 81 0.47 -0.94 -13.63
C LEU A 81 1.05 -2.31 -14.00
N PRO A 82 0.60 -2.95 -15.09
CA PRO A 82 1.13 -4.26 -15.50
C PRO A 82 2.64 -4.28 -15.75
N GLN A 83 3.23 -3.16 -16.16
CA GLN A 83 4.66 -3.01 -16.47
C GLN A 83 5.44 -2.23 -15.41
N ARG A 84 5.02 -2.29 -14.15
CA ARG A 84 5.71 -1.62 -13.04
C ARG A 84 7.01 -2.32 -12.65
N THR A 85 7.89 -1.57 -12.01
CA THR A 85 9.13 -2.12 -11.41
C THR A 85 8.80 -3.11 -10.30
N ASN A 86 9.52 -4.22 -10.26
CA ASN A 86 9.44 -5.19 -9.16
C ASN A 86 9.69 -4.50 -7.82
N GLN A 87 8.84 -4.79 -6.86
CA GLN A 87 8.92 -4.22 -5.52
C GLN A 87 9.53 -5.22 -4.54
N PRO A 88 10.15 -4.75 -3.44
CA PRO A 88 10.64 -5.65 -2.41
C PRO A 88 9.48 -6.44 -1.79
N PHE A 89 9.74 -7.69 -1.44
CA PHE A 89 8.80 -8.52 -0.71
C PHE A 89 8.78 -8.12 0.77
N ILE A 90 7.59 -7.97 1.35
CA ILE A 90 7.41 -7.57 2.75
C ILE A 90 6.94 -8.77 3.56
N GLY A 91 7.78 -9.22 4.49
CA GLY A 91 7.46 -10.34 5.37
C GLY A 91 6.93 -9.93 6.74
N GLN A 92 7.22 -8.70 7.17
CA GLN A 92 6.95 -8.21 8.52
C GLN A 92 6.47 -6.76 8.53
N ALA A 93 5.59 -6.42 9.48
CA ALA A 93 5.01 -5.09 9.59
C ALA A 93 6.05 -3.97 9.87
N ALA A 94 7.16 -4.29 10.53
CA ALA A 94 8.22 -3.33 10.82
C ALA A 94 8.84 -2.73 9.53
N GLU A 95 8.84 -3.48 8.42
CA GLU A 95 9.43 -3.08 7.15
C GLU A 95 8.63 -1.96 6.45
N ILE A 96 7.34 -1.82 6.77
CA ILE A 96 6.43 -0.84 6.15
C ILE A 96 6.03 0.29 7.09
N ARG A 97 6.45 0.25 8.37
CA ARG A 97 5.97 1.16 9.41
C ARG A 97 6.08 2.62 9.02
N LEU A 98 7.29 3.06 8.62
CA LEU A 98 7.54 4.46 8.26
C LEU A 98 6.71 4.89 7.05
N LEU A 99 6.52 4.01 6.08
CA LEU A 99 5.71 4.29 4.88
C LEU A 99 4.22 4.44 5.23
N VAL A 100 3.72 3.61 6.15
CA VAL A 100 2.34 3.72 6.66
C VAL A 100 2.14 5.01 7.44
N GLU A 101 3.06 5.35 8.36
CA GLU A 101 3.01 6.60 9.14
C GLU A 101 3.09 7.83 8.23
N GLU A 102 4.01 7.83 7.27
CA GLU A 102 4.17 8.92 6.30
C GLU A 102 2.93 9.08 5.41
N THR A 103 2.44 7.99 4.82
CA THR A 103 1.24 8.03 3.96
C THR A 103 0.04 8.53 4.75
N PHE A 104 -0.15 8.03 5.97
CA PHE A 104 -1.25 8.45 6.82
C PHE A 104 -1.20 9.95 7.13
N GLN A 105 -0.03 10.46 7.52
CA GLN A 105 0.16 11.89 7.78
C GLN A 105 -0.15 12.74 6.53
N LYS A 106 0.19 12.26 5.32
CA LYS A 106 -0.16 12.94 4.07
C LYS A 106 -1.66 12.93 3.75
N VAL A 107 -2.37 11.84 4.10
CA VAL A 107 -3.81 11.73 3.88
C VAL A 107 -4.60 12.56 4.89
N MET A 108 -4.23 12.45 6.17
CA MET A 108 -5.07 12.90 7.29
C MET A 108 -4.59 14.21 7.92
N ASP A 109 -3.36 14.62 7.65
CA ASP A 109 -2.70 15.78 8.28
C ASP A 109 -2.56 15.66 9.82
N PHE A 110 -2.59 14.42 10.34
CA PHE A 110 -2.26 14.11 11.74
C PHE A 110 -1.58 12.75 11.87
N GLN A 111 -1.03 12.49 13.05
CA GLN A 111 -0.25 11.28 13.34
C GLN A 111 -1.12 10.02 13.34
N LEU A 112 -0.54 8.91 12.90
CA LEU A 112 -1.20 7.60 12.93
C LEU A 112 -1.62 7.26 14.38
N PRO A 113 -2.90 6.91 14.64
CA PRO A 113 -3.33 6.58 15.99
C PRO A 113 -2.72 5.24 16.45
N GLU A 114 -2.55 5.10 17.77
CA GLU A 114 -1.93 3.91 18.38
C GLU A 114 -2.95 2.87 18.86
N ASP A 115 -4.23 3.02 18.51
CA ASP A 115 -5.32 2.17 18.99
C ASP A 115 -5.64 0.96 18.09
N PHE A 116 -4.67 0.57 17.27
CA PHE A 116 -4.71 -0.65 16.47
C PHE A 116 -3.32 -1.25 16.25
N THR A 117 -3.28 -2.49 15.78
CA THR A 117 -2.05 -3.18 15.38
C THR A 117 -2.09 -3.58 13.90
N ILE A 118 -0.92 -3.63 13.24
CA ILE A 118 -0.77 -4.20 11.88
C ILE A 118 0.17 -5.39 11.98
N THR A 119 -0.27 -6.54 11.46
CA THR A 119 0.52 -7.77 11.38
C THR A 119 0.59 -8.25 9.94
N VAL A 120 1.80 -8.47 9.43
CA VAL A 120 2.03 -9.13 8.14
C VAL A 120 2.29 -10.61 8.42
N LEU A 121 1.55 -11.48 7.74
CA LEU A 121 1.54 -12.93 7.99
C LEU A 121 1.99 -13.69 6.74
N SER A 122 2.60 -14.86 6.96
CA SER A 122 2.82 -15.81 5.87
C SER A 122 1.50 -16.35 5.33
N GLU A 123 1.45 -16.77 4.06
CA GLU A 123 0.30 -17.47 3.45
C GLU A 123 -0.27 -18.56 4.37
N LYS A 124 0.59 -19.42 4.94
CA LYS A 124 0.17 -20.51 5.83
C LYS A 124 -0.54 -20.01 7.09
N GLU A 125 -0.12 -18.89 7.65
CA GLU A 125 -0.71 -18.31 8.85
C GLU A 125 -1.97 -17.52 8.52
N PHE A 126 -1.93 -16.71 7.46
CA PHE A 126 -3.05 -15.90 7.01
C PHE A 126 -4.25 -16.77 6.61
N ARG A 127 -4.02 -17.91 5.96
CA ARG A 127 -5.10 -18.85 5.57
C ARG A 127 -5.78 -19.57 6.73
N LYS A 128 -5.23 -19.48 7.95
CA LYS A 128 -5.95 -19.89 9.17
C LYS A 128 -7.02 -18.86 9.57
N LEU A 129 -6.90 -17.63 9.08
CA LEU A 129 -7.78 -16.51 9.40
C LEU A 129 -8.76 -16.25 8.26
N ALA A 130 -8.30 -16.21 7.01
CA ALA A 130 -9.12 -15.80 5.87
C ALA A 130 -9.08 -16.82 4.71
N PRO A 131 -10.18 -16.94 3.92
CA PRO A 131 -10.23 -17.83 2.78
C PRO A 131 -9.27 -17.39 1.66
N VAL A 132 -9.05 -18.29 0.70
CA VAL A 132 -8.31 -17.98 -0.54
C VAL A 132 -8.98 -16.82 -1.29
N GLY A 133 -8.16 -15.92 -1.83
CA GLY A 133 -8.58 -14.71 -2.53
C GLY A 133 -8.46 -13.45 -1.67
N VAL A 134 -8.70 -13.56 -0.36
CA VAL A 134 -8.54 -12.44 0.58
C VAL A 134 -7.07 -12.18 0.85
N VAL A 135 -6.67 -10.90 0.88
CA VAL A 135 -5.27 -10.48 1.11
C VAL A 135 -5.11 -9.56 2.33
N GLY A 136 -6.21 -9.03 2.86
CA GLY A 136 -6.26 -8.20 4.05
C GLY A 136 -7.48 -8.54 4.90
N LEU A 137 -7.37 -8.32 6.19
CA LEU A 137 -8.48 -8.48 7.12
C LEU A 137 -8.30 -7.52 8.30
N SER A 138 -9.36 -6.83 8.67
CA SER A 138 -9.42 -6.00 9.86
C SER A 138 -10.47 -6.49 10.86
N ILE A 139 -10.16 -6.33 12.15
CA ILE A 139 -11.10 -6.52 13.26
C ILE A 139 -11.21 -5.19 13.98
N ASN A 140 -12.28 -4.46 13.66
CA ASN A 140 -12.59 -3.18 14.29
C ASN A 140 -13.26 -3.40 15.66
N ARG A 141 -12.61 -2.95 16.73
CA ARG A 141 -13.11 -3.07 18.11
C ARG A 141 -13.44 -1.72 18.76
N LYS A 142 -13.58 -0.65 17.97
CA LYS A 142 -13.89 0.69 18.49
C LYS A 142 -15.27 0.80 19.14
N GLU A 143 -16.22 -0.11 18.86
CA GLU A 143 -17.51 -0.13 19.55
C GLU A 143 -17.39 -0.47 21.04
N ILE A 144 -16.37 -1.27 21.41
CA ILE A 144 -16.08 -1.68 22.79
C ILE A 144 -14.83 -0.99 23.35
N ASN A 145 -14.36 0.08 22.70
CA ASN A 145 -13.15 0.84 23.09
C ASN A 145 -11.90 -0.04 23.29
N ALA A 146 -11.73 -1.08 22.47
CA ALA A 146 -10.55 -1.95 22.51
C ALA A 146 -9.66 -1.75 21.27
N VAL A 147 -8.41 -2.21 21.38
CA VAL A 147 -7.42 -2.17 20.29
C VAL A 147 -7.92 -3.01 19.11
N SER A 148 -7.93 -2.40 17.92
CA SER A 148 -8.31 -3.07 16.67
C SER A 148 -7.11 -3.80 16.06
N ASP A 149 -7.35 -4.79 15.20
CA ASP A 149 -6.25 -5.51 14.52
C ASP A 149 -6.41 -5.42 13.01
N ILE A 150 -5.28 -5.31 12.31
CA ILE A 150 -5.16 -5.48 10.87
C ILE A 150 -4.19 -6.64 10.62
N PHE A 151 -4.61 -7.60 9.81
CA PHE A 151 -3.80 -8.71 9.32
C PHE A 151 -3.66 -8.59 7.82
N ILE A 152 -2.44 -8.69 7.31
CA ILE A 152 -2.13 -8.58 5.88
C ILE A 152 -1.37 -9.83 5.45
N LEU A 153 -1.71 -10.37 4.29
CA LEU A 153 -0.92 -11.40 3.64
C LEU A 153 0.38 -10.79 3.10
N ASN A 154 1.51 -11.43 3.38
CA ASN A 154 2.80 -11.01 2.85
C ASN A 154 2.84 -11.07 1.31
N ASP A 155 3.34 -10.00 0.70
CA ASP A 155 3.49 -9.87 -0.76
C ASP A 155 4.49 -8.75 -1.06
N GLU A 156 4.58 -8.35 -2.33
CA GLU A 156 5.26 -7.14 -2.79
C GLU A 156 4.78 -5.88 -2.05
N LEU A 157 5.71 -4.96 -1.79
CA LEU A 157 5.49 -3.73 -1.01
C LEU A 157 4.26 -2.94 -1.45
N ASP A 158 4.07 -2.79 -2.75
CA ASP A 158 2.93 -2.05 -3.30
C ASP A 158 1.61 -2.68 -2.89
N LYS A 159 1.43 -3.99 -3.10
CA LYS A 159 0.21 -4.70 -2.71
C LYS A 159 -0.04 -4.65 -1.21
N VAL A 160 1.00 -4.82 -0.40
CA VAL A 160 0.89 -4.74 1.06
C VAL A 160 0.45 -3.35 1.48
N LEU A 161 1.07 -2.29 0.95
CA LEU A 161 0.76 -0.91 1.32
C LEU A 161 -0.64 -0.49 0.84
N LEU A 162 -1.08 -0.96 -0.32
CA LEU A 162 -2.45 -0.75 -0.83
C LEU A 162 -3.49 -1.43 0.06
N THR A 163 -3.23 -2.67 0.46
CA THR A 163 -4.11 -3.44 1.33
C THR A 163 -4.22 -2.78 2.70
N VAL A 164 -3.10 -2.33 3.28
CA VAL A 164 -3.11 -1.56 4.54
C VAL A 164 -4.01 -0.32 4.44
N GLY A 165 -3.92 0.43 3.33
CA GLY A 165 -4.79 1.58 3.10
C GLY A 165 -6.28 1.23 3.14
N HIS A 166 -6.68 0.14 2.48
CA HIS A 166 -8.07 -0.33 2.51
C HIS A 166 -8.51 -0.73 3.93
N GLU A 167 -7.70 -1.53 4.64
CA GLU A 167 -8.03 -1.98 6.00
C GLU A 167 -8.07 -0.83 7.02
N LEU A 168 -7.22 0.19 6.88
CA LEU A 168 -7.31 1.42 7.68
C LEU A 168 -8.64 2.12 7.49
N GLY A 169 -9.15 2.13 6.25
CA GLY A 169 -10.46 2.68 5.93
C GLY A 169 -11.59 2.10 6.79
N HIS A 170 -11.53 0.80 7.08
CA HIS A 170 -12.48 0.13 7.97
C HIS A 170 -12.31 0.50 9.45
N ILE A 171 -11.06 0.57 9.93
CA ILE A 171 -10.80 0.62 11.37
C ILE A 171 -10.71 2.02 11.96
N LEU A 172 -10.50 3.08 11.18
CA LEU A 172 -10.27 4.44 11.73
C LEU A 172 -11.50 5.03 12.44
N THR A 173 -12.69 4.54 12.11
CA THR A 173 -13.97 4.94 12.72
C THR A 173 -14.73 3.71 13.20
N LYS A 174 -15.86 3.88 13.90
CA LYS A 174 -16.73 2.73 14.21
C LYS A 174 -17.30 2.12 12.91
N PRO A 175 -17.60 0.81 12.86
CA PRO A 175 -18.24 0.20 11.71
C PRO A 175 -19.57 0.89 11.38
N LEU A 176 -19.84 1.05 10.09
CA LEU A 176 -21.15 1.48 9.61
C LEU A 176 -22.13 0.30 9.68
N LYS A 177 -23.41 0.60 9.88
CA LYS A 177 -24.46 -0.42 10.00
C LYS A 177 -24.69 -1.18 8.70
N ASP A 178 -24.61 -0.48 7.57
CA ASP A 178 -24.76 -1.07 6.26
C ASP A 178 -23.39 -1.51 5.72
N LYS A 179 -23.31 -2.75 5.26
CA LYS A 179 -22.05 -3.35 4.78
C LYS A 179 -21.56 -2.69 3.49
N ARG A 180 -22.45 -2.22 2.61
CA ARG A 180 -22.06 -1.56 1.36
C ARG A 180 -21.51 -0.16 1.63
N ASP A 181 -22.11 0.56 2.56
CA ASP A 181 -21.58 1.84 3.04
C ASP A 181 -20.23 1.65 3.73
N GLU A 182 -20.06 0.59 4.52
CA GLU A 182 -18.79 0.24 5.15
C GLU A 182 -17.68 -0.04 4.13
N GLU A 183 -17.96 -0.81 3.08
CA GLU A 183 -17.02 -1.03 1.96
C GLU A 183 -16.74 0.25 1.18
N ALA A 184 -17.76 1.06 0.88
CA ALA A 184 -17.57 2.33 0.19
C ALA A 184 -16.71 3.30 1.00
N LYS A 185 -16.83 3.27 2.34
CA LYS A 185 -15.97 4.02 3.25
C LYS A 185 -14.52 3.55 3.11
N ALA A 186 -14.27 2.24 3.12
CA ALA A 186 -12.93 1.71 2.94
C ALA A 186 -12.32 2.05 1.57
N PHE A 187 -13.09 1.95 0.49
CA PHE A 187 -12.65 2.37 -0.85
C PHE A 187 -12.37 3.87 -0.93
N ALA A 188 -13.22 4.72 -0.36
CA ALA A 188 -13.00 6.16 -0.34
C ALA A 188 -11.69 6.52 0.37
N PHE A 189 -11.39 5.88 1.50
CA PHE A 189 -10.10 6.05 2.17
C PHE A 189 -8.94 5.47 1.34
N SER A 190 -9.11 4.29 0.75
CA SER A 190 -8.11 3.66 -0.13
C SER A 190 -7.74 4.55 -1.31
N PHE A 191 -8.70 5.22 -1.96
CA PHE A 191 -8.40 6.20 -3.01
C PHE A 191 -7.61 7.41 -2.51
N ALA A 192 -7.94 7.92 -1.33
CA ALA A 192 -7.18 9.01 -0.72
C ALA A 192 -5.73 8.57 -0.40
N TRP A 193 -5.58 7.35 0.11
CA TRP A 193 -4.32 6.69 0.41
C TRP A 193 -3.45 6.51 -0.83
N MET A 194 -4.00 5.89 -1.88
CA MET A 194 -3.31 5.68 -3.15
C MET A 194 -2.90 6.99 -3.81
N LYS A 195 -3.77 8.01 -3.74
CA LYS A 195 -3.46 9.35 -4.23
C LYS A 195 -2.26 9.94 -3.49
N ALA A 196 -2.22 9.85 -2.15
CA ALA A 196 -1.08 10.33 -1.37
C ALA A 196 0.22 9.58 -1.71
N ILE A 197 0.18 8.26 -1.85
CA ILE A 197 1.34 7.46 -2.30
C ILE A 197 1.85 7.98 -3.65
N LYS A 198 0.94 8.20 -4.60
CA LYS A 198 1.29 8.64 -5.95
C LYS A 198 1.85 10.06 -5.99
N GLU A 199 1.19 11.01 -5.33
CA GLU A 199 1.57 12.44 -5.35
C GLU A 199 2.86 12.71 -4.57
N HIS A 200 3.14 11.94 -3.53
CA HIS A 200 4.33 12.10 -2.69
C HIS A 200 5.42 11.05 -2.94
N ASN A 201 5.23 10.17 -3.92
CA ASN A 201 6.16 9.10 -4.27
C ASN A 201 6.58 8.22 -3.08
N ILE A 202 5.61 7.87 -2.22
CA ILE A 202 5.88 7.08 -1.02
C ILE A 202 6.38 5.69 -1.42
N GLY A 203 7.55 5.30 -0.90
CA GLY A 203 8.17 4.01 -1.21
C GLY A 203 8.58 3.84 -2.67
N GLU A 204 8.79 4.94 -3.41
CA GLU A 204 9.09 4.91 -4.87
C GLU A 204 7.98 4.28 -5.72
N LEU A 205 6.73 4.37 -5.27
CA LEU A 205 5.57 3.73 -5.90
C LEU A 205 4.77 4.63 -6.84
N SER A 206 5.18 5.89 -7.07
CA SER A 206 4.38 6.84 -7.88
C SER A 206 4.10 6.33 -9.30
N SER A 207 5.06 5.66 -9.91
CA SER A 207 4.96 5.06 -11.25
C SER A 207 4.37 3.65 -11.26
N SER A 208 3.97 3.11 -10.11
CA SER A 208 3.40 1.76 -10.00
C SER A 208 1.88 1.74 -9.97
N LEU A 209 1.24 2.88 -9.64
CA LEU A 209 -0.20 2.96 -9.37
C LEU A 209 -1.05 3.50 -10.53
N ILE A 210 -2.22 2.87 -10.74
CA ILE A 210 -3.29 3.35 -11.62
C ILE A 210 -4.46 3.81 -10.75
N LEU A 211 -4.87 5.08 -10.89
CA LEU A 211 -6.04 5.63 -10.18
C LEU A 211 -7.25 5.83 -11.09
N ASP A 212 -7.04 5.75 -12.41
CA ASP A 212 -7.98 6.28 -13.40
C ASP A 212 -8.73 5.18 -14.16
N GLN A 213 -8.44 3.90 -13.89
CA GLN A 213 -9.09 2.78 -14.55
C GLN A 213 -10.17 2.16 -13.65
N PRO A 214 -11.40 1.95 -14.16
CA PRO A 214 -12.43 1.26 -13.39
C PRO A 214 -12.04 -0.21 -13.21
N ALA A 215 -12.05 -0.70 -11.97
CA ALA A 215 -12.06 -2.14 -11.69
C ALA A 215 -13.29 -2.76 -12.39
N ARG A 216 -13.08 -3.86 -13.13
CA ARG A 216 -14.12 -4.53 -13.93
C ARG A 216 -14.33 -5.97 -13.45
N ASN A 217 -15.10 -6.20 -12.37
CA ASN A 217 -15.31 -7.58 -11.88
C ASN A 217 -16.56 -7.88 -11.00
N GLY A 218 -17.63 -7.07 -10.97
CA GLY A 218 -18.91 -7.41 -10.31
C GLY A 218 -19.04 -6.92 -8.86
N LEU A 219 -20.25 -6.98 -8.27
CA LEU A 219 -20.76 -6.56 -6.92
C LEU A 219 -19.93 -5.60 -6.01
N HIS A 220 -18.62 -5.80 -5.86
CA HIS A 220 -17.63 -4.75 -5.53
C HIS A 220 -17.75 -3.50 -6.38
N ASP A 221 -18.13 -3.70 -7.64
CA ASP A 221 -18.61 -2.69 -8.55
C ASP A 221 -19.54 -1.69 -7.85
N LEU A 222 -20.39 -2.08 -6.90
CA LEU A 222 -21.30 -1.11 -6.30
C LEU A 222 -20.60 -0.13 -5.35
N ALA A 223 -19.81 -0.61 -4.39
CA ALA A 223 -19.07 0.24 -3.46
C ALA A 223 -17.95 1.00 -4.16
N HIS A 224 -17.11 0.27 -4.91
CA HIS A 224 -16.05 0.86 -5.71
C HIS A 224 -16.61 1.83 -6.76
N ASN A 225 -17.59 1.43 -7.59
CA ASN A 225 -18.09 2.34 -8.64
C ASN A 225 -18.90 3.49 -8.04
N PHE A 226 -19.54 3.33 -6.88
CA PHE A 226 -20.15 4.47 -6.19
C PHE A 226 -19.10 5.53 -5.88
N VAL A 227 -18.00 5.15 -5.22
CA VAL A 227 -16.90 6.07 -4.89
C VAL A 227 -16.25 6.60 -6.16
N PHE A 228 -15.92 5.73 -7.11
CA PHE A 228 -15.30 6.12 -8.39
C PHE A 228 -16.18 7.10 -9.17
N ASN A 229 -17.50 6.89 -9.25
CA ASN A 229 -18.42 7.81 -9.92
C ASN A 229 -18.47 9.18 -9.24
N LEU A 230 -18.34 9.26 -7.91
CA LEU A 230 -18.24 10.53 -7.20
C LEU A 230 -16.90 11.23 -7.49
N LEU A 231 -15.80 10.47 -7.56
CA LEU A 231 -14.49 10.99 -7.98
C LEU A 231 -14.53 11.54 -9.41
N GLN A 232 -15.16 10.82 -10.35
CA GLN A 232 -15.36 11.28 -11.73
C GLN A 232 -16.22 12.54 -11.83
N LYS A 233 -17.09 12.79 -10.84
CA LYS A 233 -17.86 14.04 -10.69
C LYS A 233 -17.08 15.16 -10.00
N GLY A 234 -15.81 14.94 -9.67
CA GLY A 234 -14.91 15.94 -9.08
C GLY A 234 -14.91 16.00 -7.55
N LYS A 235 -15.62 15.10 -6.84
CA LYS A 235 -15.48 15.01 -5.37
C LYS A 235 -14.10 14.47 -5.01
N LYS A 236 -13.56 14.87 -3.86
CA LYS A 236 -12.30 14.29 -3.37
C LYS A 236 -12.56 13.04 -2.54
N ALA A 237 -11.65 12.06 -2.62
CA ALA A 237 -11.74 10.78 -1.92
C ALA A 237 -11.94 10.94 -0.40
N LEU A 238 -11.15 11.80 0.25
CA LEU A 238 -11.28 12.07 1.68
C LEU A 238 -12.60 12.77 2.04
N GLU A 239 -13.12 13.65 1.17
CA GLU A 239 -14.43 14.28 1.38
C GLU A 239 -15.56 13.23 1.34
N ILE A 240 -15.51 12.29 0.39
CA ILE A 240 -16.44 11.16 0.30
C ILE A 240 -16.37 10.30 1.58
N TYR A 241 -15.16 9.96 2.03
CA TYR A 241 -14.94 9.22 3.28
C TYR A 241 -15.60 9.93 4.47
N LEU A 242 -15.35 11.23 4.63
CA LEU A 242 -15.91 12.04 5.72
C LEU A 242 -17.44 12.17 5.64
N GLU A 243 -18.02 12.23 4.44
CA GLU A 243 -19.48 12.26 4.26
C GLU A 243 -20.14 10.92 4.61
N LEU A 244 -19.53 9.79 4.23
CA LEU A 244 -20.03 8.44 4.57
C LEU A 244 -20.06 8.22 6.09
N ILE A 245 -18.98 8.55 6.81
CA ILE A 245 -18.92 8.37 8.27
C ILE A 245 -19.91 9.27 9.03
N ARG A 246 -20.33 10.39 8.43
CA ARG A 246 -21.31 11.32 9.01
C ARG A 246 -22.75 10.98 8.62
N GLY A 247 -22.96 9.98 7.75
CA GLY A 247 -24.27 9.63 7.19
C GLY A 247 -24.80 10.64 6.16
N GLY A 248 -23.93 11.49 5.61
CA GLY A 248 -24.27 12.45 4.55
C GLY A 248 -24.33 11.83 3.15
N LEU A 249 -23.75 10.63 2.99
CA LEU A 249 -23.85 9.78 1.81
C LEU A 249 -24.28 8.37 2.24
N THR A 250 -25.01 7.69 1.36
CA THR A 250 -25.32 6.26 1.49
C THR A 250 -25.53 5.66 0.10
N LEU A 251 -25.19 4.38 -0.04
CA LEU A 251 -25.42 3.57 -1.23
C LEU A 251 -26.83 2.98 -1.25
N VAL A 252 -27.53 3.00 -0.12
CA VAL A 252 -28.90 2.50 -0.01
C VAL A 252 -29.86 3.70 -0.13
N PRO A 253 -30.73 3.76 -1.16
CA PRO A 253 -31.73 4.81 -1.22
C PRO A 253 -32.70 4.72 -0.03
N ASN A 254 -33.08 5.88 0.52
CA ASN A 254 -34.15 6.01 1.51
C ASN A 254 -35.52 5.60 0.94
#